data_AF-M1YNJ6-F1
#
_entry.id   AF-M1YNJ6-F1
#
_cell.length_a   1.000
_cell.length_b   1.000
_cell.length_c   1.000
_cell.angle_alpha   90.00
_cell.angle_beta   90.00
_cell.angle_gamma   90.00
#
_symmetry.space_group_name_H-M   'P 1'
#
loop_
_entity.id
_entity.type
_entity.pdbx_description
1 polymer ?
#
loop_
_entity_poly.entity_id
_entity_poly.type
_entity_poly.pdbx_seq_one_letter_code
_entity_poly.pdbx_strand_id
1 'polypeptide(L)'
;MKKTLATLVCLGMFLGGTTAWAQPGGLIIEEEEIGKGGELIIIEEEGASLEALEKQVELMAEEIDGLRDDVSTFRRNVNVTGYGETHLRFPSDERRNNFDAHRFVIGINAKFNDWIFLNAEIDYEHAAQQLEFEMGYLDFLLDPKFNVRAVRS
;
A
#
# COMPACT_ATOMS: atom_id res chain seq x y z
N MET A 1 -34.25 -20.38 -22.51
CA MET A 1 -32.86 -20.78 -22.17
C MET A 1 -32.26 -19.66 -21.32
N LYS A 2 -31.79 -20.01 -20.12
CA LYS A 2 -31.38 -19.09 -19.05
C LYS A 2 -30.06 -18.41 -19.44
N LYS A 3 -29.99 -17.07 -19.41
CA LYS A 3 -28.74 -16.31 -19.54
C LYS A 3 -28.32 -15.87 -18.14
N THR A 4 -27.22 -16.43 -17.66
CA THR A 4 -26.68 -16.20 -16.32
C THR A 4 -25.84 -14.92 -16.33
N LEU A 5 -26.09 -14.03 -15.36
CA LEU A 5 -25.31 -12.81 -15.13
C LEU A 5 -23.87 -13.14 -14.71
N ALA A 6 -22.91 -12.40 -15.25
CA ALA A 6 -21.56 -12.31 -14.71
C ALA A 6 -21.45 -11.00 -13.91
N THR A 7 -21.37 -11.13 -12.58
CA THR A 7 -20.98 -10.03 -11.68
C THR A 7 -19.46 -10.05 -11.57
N LEU A 8 -18.80 -8.98 -12.04
CA LEU A 8 -17.37 -8.76 -11.86
C LEU A 8 -17.18 -7.97 -10.56
N VAL A 9 -16.67 -8.62 -9.52
CA VAL A 9 -16.14 -7.96 -8.31
C VAL A 9 -14.64 -7.85 -8.49
N CYS A 10 -14.12 -6.63 -8.63
CA CYS A 10 -12.69 -6.38 -8.52
C CYS A 10 -12.29 -6.49 -7.04
N LEU A 11 -11.67 -7.61 -6.67
CA LEU A 11 -11.01 -7.78 -5.37
C LEU A 11 -9.50 -7.92 -5.62
N GLY A 12 -8.73 -7.19 -4.82
CA GLY A 12 -7.33 -6.87 -5.04
C GLY A 12 -6.37 -8.06 -5.20
N MET A 13 -5.30 -7.78 -5.95
CA MET A 13 -4.05 -8.53 -6.00
C MET A 13 -3.47 -8.76 -4.59
N PHE A 14 -3.06 -9.99 -4.29
CA PHE A 14 -1.74 -10.30 -3.72
C PHE A 14 -1.46 -11.82 -3.81
N LEU A 15 -0.20 -12.15 -4.16
CA LEU A 15 0.53 -13.42 -4.00
C LEU A 15 0.29 -14.58 -5.01
N GLY A 16 1.23 -14.64 -5.97
CA GLY A 16 2.22 -15.73 -6.04
C GLY A 16 1.66 -17.14 -6.20
N GLY A 17 1.55 -17.59 -7.45
CA GLY A 17 1.29 -18.99 -7.77
C GLY A 17 2.55 -19.84 -7.64
N THR A 18 2.40 -21.00 -6.99
CA THR A 18 3.05 -22.23 -7.43
C THR A 18 2.03 -23.37 -7.30
N THR A 19 1.62 -23.93 -8.44
CA THR A 19 0.84 -25.17 -8.48
C THR A 19 1.75 -26.34 -8.13
N ALA A 20 1.44 -27.05 -7.05
CA ALA A 20 2.05 -28.34 -6.73
C ALA A 20 1.54 -29.40 -7.72
N TRP A 21 2.46 -30.05 -8.42
CA TRP A 21 2.19 -31.28 -9.16
C TRP A 21 2.81 -32.43 -8.36
N ALA A 22 1.97 -33.40 -7.98
CA ALA A 22 2.40 -34.65 -7.38
C ALA A 22 2.78 -35.65 -8.49
N GLN A 23 3.98 -36.22 -8.40
CA GLN A 23 4.32 -37.47 -9.09
C GLN A 23 4.60 -38.58 -8.06
N PRO A 24 4.11 -39.82 -8.30
CA PRO A 24 4.29 -40.96 -7.43
C PRO A 24 5.56 -41.75 -7.76
N GLY A 25 6.15 -42.42 -6.78
CA GLY A 25 7.16 -43.46 -6.99
C GLY A 25 8.50 -43.13 -6.34
N GLY A 26 8.84 -43.87 -5.28
CA GLY A 26 10.02 -43.61 -4.45
C GLY A 26 11.36 -44.02 -5.06
N LEU A 27 12.43 -43.56 -4.40
CA LEU A 27 13.75 -44.18 -4.45
C LEU A 27 14.38 -44.05 -3.05
N ILE A 28 14.72 -45.20 -2.48
CA ILE A 28 15.46 -45.35 -1.23
C ILE A 28 16.92 -45.01 -1.53
N ILE A 29 17.56 -44.19 -0.69
CA ILE A 29 19.02 -44.07 -0.65
C ILE A 29 19.44 -44.34 0.80
N GLU A 30 20.28 -45.36 0.94
CA GLU A 30 20.84 -45.88 2.19
C GLU A 30 21.82 -44.86 2.82
N GLU A 31 21.81 -44.74 4.15
CA GLU A 31 22.82 -44.00 4.91
C GLU A 31 24.17 -44.72 4.85
N GLU A 32 25.18 -44.05 4.32
CA GLU A 32 26.58 -44.48 4.41
C GLU A 32 27.27 -43.64 5.51
N GLU A 33 27.71 -44.30 6.59
CA GLU A 33 28.48 -43.69 7.67
C GLU A 33 29.85 -43.23 7.14
N ILE A 34 30.17 -41.95 7.30
CA ILE A 34 31.52 -41.42 7.05
C ILE A 34 32.25 -41.26 8.39
N GLY A 35 33.42 -41.93 8.44
CA GLY A 35 34.22 -42.17 9.61
C GLY A 35 34.94 -40.94 10.19
N LYS A 36 35.30 -41.10 11.47
CA LYS A 36 36.15 -40.22 12.26
C LYS A 36 37.50 -39.97 11.59
N GLY A 37 37.85 -38.70 11.41
CA GLY A 37 39.20 -38.26 11.06
C GLY A 37 39.20 -36.95 10.30
N GLY A 38 38.99 -35.83 11.00
CA GLY A 38 38.99 -34.50 10.42
C GLY A 38 39.51 -33.48 11.42
N GLU A 39 40.64 -32.89 11.06
CA GLU A 39 41.44 -31.89 11.75
C GLU A 39 40.63 -30.63 12.13
N LEU A 40 40.87 -30.11 13.34
CA LEU A 40 40.29 -28.85 13.81
C LEU A 40 40.98 -27.68 13.09
N ILE A 41 40.45 -27.32 11.92
CA ILE A 41 40.87 -26.15 11.16
C ILE A 41 40.04 -24.95 11.62
N ILE A 42 40.67 -24.13 12.46
CA ILE A 42 40.44 -22.70 12.78
C ILE A 42 39.05 -22.15 12.40
N ILE A 43 38.16 -22.09 13.40
CA ILE A 43 36.92 -21.30 13.37
C ILE A 43 37.26 -19.89 13.90
N GLU A 44 37.95 -19.05 13.14
CA GLU A 44 38.09 -17.62 13.47
C GLU A 44 37.52 -16.72 12.37
N GLU A 45 37.62 -17.14 11.10
CA GLU A 45 37.17 -16.33 9.95
C GLU A 45 35.63 -16.27 9.82
N GLU A 46 34.93 -17.33 10.25
CA GLU A 46 33.46 -17.40 10.22
C GLU A 46 32.82 -16.58 11.36
N GLY A 47 33.52 -16.41 12.49
CA GLY A 47 33.05 -15.56 13.60
C GLY A 47 33.07 -14.07 13.25
N ALA A 48 34.11 -13.62 12.55
CA ALA A 48 34.21 -12.24 12.08
C ALA A 48 33.16 -11.91 10.99
N SER A 49 32.81 -12.90 10.15
CA SER A 49 31.77 -12.73 9.13
C SER A 49 30.36 -12.82 9.73
N LEU A 50 30.13 -13.65 10.76
CA LEU A 50 28.89 -13.63 11.53
C LEU A 50 28.70 -12.32 12.30
N GLU A 51 29.74 -11.81 12.98
CA GLU A 51 29.66 -10.55 13.72
C GLU A 51 29.34 -9.36 12.78
N ALA A 52 29.98 -9.32 11.62
CA ALA A 52 29.69 -8.32 10.59
C ALA A 52 28.25 -8.43 10.08
N LEU A 53 27.73 -9.65 9.93
CA LEU A 53 26.37 -9.90 9.49
C LEU A 53 25.34 -9.52 10.57
N GLU A 54 25.60 -9.86 11.83
CA GLU A 54 24.77 -9.48 12.98
C GLU A 54 24.68 -7.95 13.10
N LYS A 55 25.80 -7.25 12.95
CA LYS A 55 25.84 -5.78 12.96
C LYS A 55 25.04 -5.17 11.81
N GLN A 56 25.08 -5.78 10.62
CA GLN A 56 24.26 -5.33 9.50
C GLN A 56 22.77 -5.53 9.77
N VAL A 57 22.40 -6.68 10.37
CA VAL A 57 21.02 -6.96 10.76
C VAL A 57 20.52 -5.97 11.81
N GLU A 58 21.35 -5.60 12.79
CA GLU A 58 21.01 -4.61 13.82
C GLU A 58 20.78 -3.22 13.22
N LEU A 59 21.68 -2.76 12.35
CA LEU A 59 21.53 -1.47 11.64
C LEU A 59 20.27 -1.45 10.77
N MET A 60 20.00 -2.54 10.06
CA MET A 60 18.78 -2.66 9.26
C MET A 60 17.53 -2.67 10.14
N ALA A 61 17.55 -3.30 11.31
CA ALA A 61 16.43 -3.31 12.23
C ALA A 61 16.15 -1.91 12.78
N GLU A 62 17.18 -1.16 13.17
CA GLU A 62 17.06 0.23 13.63
C GLU A 62 16.49 1.14 12.53
N GLU A 63 16.95 0.99 11.28
CA GLU A 63 16.43 1.73 10.14
C GLU A 63 14.95 1.40 9.87
N ILE A 64 14.58 0.12 9.92
CA ILE A 64 13.20 -0.33 9.74
C ILE A 64 12.30 0.23 10.84
N ASP A 65 12.74 0.23 12.10
CA ASP A 65 11.99 0.78 13.22
C ASP A 65 11.82 2.30 13.07
N GLY A 66 12.88 3.02 12.69
CA GLY A 66 12.80 4.46 12.40
C GLY A 66 11.80 4.78 11.28
N LEU A 67 11.88 4.05 10.15
CA LEU A 67 10.94 4.21 9.03
C LEU A 67 9.50 3.88 9.43
N ARG A 68 9.31 2.84 10.25
CA ARG A 68 7.99 2.45 10.73
C ARG A 68 7.37 3.54 11.59
N ASP A 69 8.15 4.17 12.48
CA ASP A 69 7.68 5.25 13.33
C ASP A 69 7.31 6.49 12.53
N ASP A 70 8.12 6.85 11.52
CA ASP A 70 7.82 7.93 10.59
C ASP A 70 6.54 7.68 9.79
N VAL A 71 6.38 6.46 9.24
CA VAL A 71 5.16 6.06 8.54
C VAL A 71 3.95 6.07 9.49
N SER A 72 4.13 5.63 10.74
CA SER A 72 3.05 5.64 11.74
C SER A 72 2.61 7.07 12.06
N THR A 73 3.56 8.02 12.13
CA THR A 73 3.30 9.43 12.40
C THR A 73 2.63 10.09 11.21
N PHE A 74 3.11 9.81 10.00
CA PHE A 74 2.47 10.26 8.76
C PHE A 74 1.02 9.76 8.65
N ARG A 75 0.77 8.48 8.91
CA ARG A 75 -0.59 7.90 8.87
C ARG A 75 -1.53 8.46 9.94
N ARG A 76 -1.01 8.93 11.07
CA ARG A 76 -1.80 9.59 12.12
C ARG A 76 -2.11 11.04 11.78
N ASN A 77 -1.23 11.71 11.05
CA ASN A 77 -1.31 13.13 10.76
C ASN A 77 -1.95 13.44 9.40
N VAL A 78 -1.91 12.50 8.44
CA VAL A 78 -2.48 12.66 7.10
C VAL A 78 -3.56 11.62 6.86
N ASN A 79 -4.76 12.08 6.55
CA ASN A 79 -5.90 11.27 6.16
C ASN A 79 -6.34 11.64 4.74
N VAL A 80 -6.36 10.65 3.86
CA VAL A 80 -6.82 10.79 2.47
C VAL A 80 -8.16 10.08 2.35
N THR A 81 -9.18 10.83 1.99
CA THR A 81 -10.54 10.36 1.74
C THR A 81 -10.89 10.58 0.28
N GLY A 82 -11.91 9.90 -0.22
CA GLY A 82 -12.38 10.14 -1.58
C GLY A 82 -13.56 9.28 -1.93
N TYR A 83 -14.27 9.70 -2.97
CA TYR A 83 -15.36 8.92 -3.55
C TYR A 83 -15.38 9.11 -5.06
N GLY A 84 -15.98 8.16 -5.77
CA GLY A 84 -16.09 8.20 -7.22
C GLY A 84 -17.50 7.87 -7.67
N GLU A 85 -17.90 8.49 -8.77
CA GLU A 85 -19.14 8.23 -9.47
C GLU A 85 -18.83 7.71 -10.88
N THR A 86 -19.49 6.62 -11.26
CA THR A 86 -19.39 6.04 -12.59
C THR A 86 -20.78 5.71 -13.09
N HIS A 87 -21.08 6.10 -14.32
CA HIS A 87 -22.34 5.82 -14.98
C HIS A 87 -22.17 4.70 -15.99
N LEU A 88 -23.03 3.69 -15.85
CA LEU A 88 -23.19 2.61 -16.81
C LEU A 88 -24.55 2.74 -17.47
N ARG A 89 -24.57 2.97 -18.78
CA ARG A 89 -25.79 3.00 -19.58
C ARG A 89 -25.84 1.78 -20.48
N PHE A 90 -26.89 0.98 -20.31
CA PHE A 90 -27.24 -0.18 -21.14
C PHE A 90 -28.56 0.12 -21.88
N PRO A 91 -28.50 0.74 -23.07
CA PRO A 91 -29.70 1.00 -23.85
C PRO A 91 -30.40 -0.31 -24.24
N SER A 92 -31.74 -0.31 -24.24
CA SER A 92 -32.57 -1.42 -24.73
C SER A 92 -32.59 -1.55 -26.26
N ASP A 93 -32.08 -0.53 -26.94
CA ASP A 93 -32.08 -0.39 -28.39
C ASP A 93 -30.69 -0.77 -28.92
N GLU A 94 -30.48 -0.90 -30.24
CA GLU A 94 -29.17 -1.22 -30.85
C GLU A 94 -28.05 -0.18 -30.59
N ARG A 95 -28.28 0.78 -29.69
CA ARG A 95 -27.31 1.78 -29.25
C ARG A 95 -26.20 1.11 -28.43
N ARG A 96 -24.97 1.57 -28.62
CA ARG A 96 -23.81 1.06 -27.89
C ARG A 96 -23.94 1.33 -26.39
N ASN A 97 -23.48 0.37 -25.59
CA ASN A 97 -23.27 0.56 -24.16
C ASN A 97 -22.32 1.74 -23.93
N ASN A 98 -22.62 2.55 -22.92
CA ASN A 98 -21.83 3.72 -22.57
C ASN A 98 -21.35 3.60 -21.12
N PHE A 99 -20.05 3.74 -20.93
CA PHE A 99 -19.35 3.77 -19.64
C PHE A 99 -18.77 5.17 -19.48
N ASP A 100 -19.07 5.84 -18.37
CA ASP A 100 -18.60 7.20 -18.09
C ASP A 100 -18.14 7.29 -16.63
N ALA A 101 -16.84 7.50 -16.42
CA ALA A 101 -16.29 7.82 -15.10
C ALA A 101 -16.54 9.31 -14.84
N HIS A 102 -17.72 9.59 -14.29
CA HIS A 102 -18.28 10.94 -14.26
C HIS A 102 -17.47 11.88 -13.36
N ARG A 103 -17.15 11.44 -12.14
CA ARG A 103 -16.40 12.24 -11.16
C ARG A 103 -15.59 11.36 -10.21
N PHE A 104 -14.43 11.83 -9.79
CA PHE A 104 -13.66 11.27 -8.69
C PHE A 104 -13.14 12.40 -7.81
N VAL A 105 -13.50 12.36 -6.53
CA VAL A 105 -13.16 13.38 -5.53
C VAL A 105 -12.11 12.82 -4.59
N ILE A 106 -11.06 13.59 -4.35
CA ILE A 106 -10.01 13.29 -3.36
C ILE A 106 -9.97 14.40 -2.32
N GLY A 107 -10.28 14.04 -1.08
CA GLY A 107 -10.08 14.87 0.10
C GLY A 107 -8.75 14.56 0.80
N ILE A 108 -7.96 15.58 1.09
CA ILE A 108 -6.71 15.48 1.85
C ILE A 108 -6.88 16.29 3.13
N ASN A 109 -6.73 15.62 4.28
CA ASN A 109 -6.75 16.25 5.60
C ASN A 109 -5.36 16.03 6.20
N ALA A 110 -4.64 17.09 6.54
CA ALA A 110 -3.29 16.99 7.08
C ALA A 110 -3.11 17.88 8.32
N LYS A 111 -2.63 17.28 9.40
CA LYS A 111 -2.18 17.96 10.62
C LYS A 111 -0.67 18.12 10.57
N PHE A 112 -0.19 19.34 10.30
CA PHE A 112 1.26 19.59 10.27
C PHE A 112 1.84 19.66 11.68
N ASN A 113 1.08 20.24 12.62
CA ASN A 113 1.39 20.31 14.04
C ASN A 113 0.10 20.62 14.83
N ASP A 114 0.20 20.91 16.12
CA ASP A 114 -0.97 21.14 16.97
C ASP A 114 -1.77 22.42 16.66
N TRP A 115 -1.24 23.32 15.84
CA TRP A 115 -1.87 24.59 15.51
C TRP A 115 -2.11 24.82 14.02
N ILE A 116 -1.64 23.94 13.12
CA ILE A 116 -1.83 24.08 11.67
C ILE A 116 -2.50 22.83 11.08
N PHE A 117 -3.67 23.03 10.47
CA PHE A 117 -4.46 21.98 9.84
C PHE A 117 -4.83 22.37 8.41
N LEU A 118 -4.58 21.48 7.46
CA LEU A 118 -4.99 21.60 6.07
C LEU A 118 -6.16 20.66 5.80
N ASN A 119 -7.15 21.18 5.09
CA ASN A 119 -8.18 20.38 4.43
C ASN A 119 -8.27 20.83 2.98
N ALA A 120 -8.20 19.90 2.04
CA ALA A 120 -8.28 20.19 0.62
C ALA A 120 -9.12 19.12 -0.08
N GLU A 121 -9.80 19.50 -1.14
CA GLU A 121 -10.66 18.66 -1.96
C GLU A 121 -10.36 18.97 -3.44
N ILE A 122 -10.07 17.91 -4.18
CA ILE A 122 -9.70 17.95 -5.59
C ILE A 122 -10.67 17.06 -6.34
N ASP A 123 -11.25 17.62 -7.39
CA ASP A 123 -12.26 16.98 -8.22
C ASP A 123 -11.67 16.66 -9.60
N TYR A 124 -11.83 15.39 -9.99
CA TYR A 124 -11.51 14.90 -11.31
C TYR A 124 -12.81 14.59 -12.04
N GLU A 125 -13.11 15.31 -13.11
CA GLU A 125 -14.31 15.04 -13.92
C GLU A 125 -13.96 14.34 -15.22
N HIS A 126 -14.95 13.60 -15.76
CA HIS A 126 -14.91 12.92 -17.05
C HIS A 126 -13.60 12.14 -17.28
N ALA A 127 -13.41 11.08 -16.50
CA ALA A 127 -12.20 10.24 -16.53
C ALA A 127 -10.89 11.03 -16.30
N ALA A 128 -10.92 11.99 -15.37
CA ALA A 128 -9.78 12.85 -15.02
C ALA A 128 -9.27 13.74 -16.16
N GLN A 129 -10.12 14.02 -17.15
CA GLN A 129 -9.81 14.97 -18.22
C GLN A 129 -9.91 16.42 -17.74
N GLN A 130 -10.71 16.66 -16.71
CA GLN A 130 -10.86 17.95 -16.06
C GLN A 130 -10.43 17.81 -14.61
N LEU A 131 -9.55 18.70 -14.17
CA LEU A 131 -9.10 18.80 -12.80
C LEU A 131 -9.59 20.13 -12.26
N GLU A 132 -10.41 20.06 -11.22
CA GLU A 132 -10.92 21.22 -10.52
C GLU A 132 -10.47 21.16 -9.06
N PHE A 133 -10.07 22.31 -8.54
CA PHE A 133 -9.83 22.47 -7.11
C PHE A 133 -11.13 22.98 -6.51
N GLU A 134 -11.93 22.07 -5.94
CA GLU A 134 -13.26 22.41 -5.44
C GLU A 134 -13.15 23.28 -4.19
N MET A 135 -12.32 22.87 -3.23
CA MET A 135 -12.15 23.62 -2.00
C MET A 135 -10.87 23.25 -1.27
N GLY A 136 -10.26 24.21 -0.58
CA GLY A 136 -9.27 23.93 0.43
C GLY A 136 -9.05 25.10 1.37
N TYR A 137 -8.71 24.78 2.60
CA TYR A 137 -8.46 25.76 3.63
C TYR A 137 -7.38 25.31 4.60
N LEU A 138 -6.71 26.31 5.16
CA LEU A 138 -5.67 26.15 6.17
C LEU A 138 -6.15 26.85 7.44
N ASP A 139 -6.23 26.09 8.53
CA ASP A 139 -6.58 26.57 9.86
C ASP A 139 -5.33 26.78 10.70
N PHE A 140 -5.27 27.95 11.35
CA PHE A 140 -4.27 28.32 12.34
C PHE A 140 -4.95 28.49 13.70
N LEU A 141 -4.68 27.55 14.62
CA LEU A 141 -5.20 27.58 15.98
C LEU A 141 -4.27 28.39 16.89
N LEU A 142 -4.48 29.71 16.98
CA LEU A 142 -3.56 30.62 17.67
C LEU A 142 -3.86 30.71 19.17
N ASP A 143 -5.14 30.74 19.55
CA ASP A 143 -5.62 30.80 20.93
C ASP A 143 -6.98 30.07 21.03
N PRO A 144 -7.33 29.46 22.18
CA PRO A 144 -8.64 28.83 22.36
C PRO A 144 -9.85 29.72 22.01
N LYS A 145 -9.69 31.05 22.02
CA LYS A 145 -10.73 32.03 21.69
C LYS A 145 -10.54 32.70 20.33
N PHE A 146 -9.40 32.55 19.68
CA PHE A 146 -9.09 33.23 18.42
C PHE A 146 -8.23 32.38 17.48
N ASN A 147 -8.78 32.08 16.29
CA ASN A 147 -8.15 31.28 15.26
C ASN A 147 -8.34 31.94 13.89
N VAL A 148 -7.48 31.61 12.94
CA VAL A 148 -7.51 32.17 11.57
C VAL A 148 -7.65 31.04 10.56
N ARG A 149 -8.56 31.21 9.59
CA ARG A 149 -8.73 30.28 8.45
C ARG A 149 -8.45 31.01 7.14
N ALA A 150 -7.53 30.48 6.34
CA ALA A 150 -7.34 30.89 4.95
C ALA A 150 -8.11 29.91 4.04
N VAL A 151 -9.00 30.41 3.18
CA VAL A 151 -9.87 29.58 2.32
C VAL A 151 -9.63 29.89 0.85
N ARG A 152 -9.65 28.84 0.01
CA ARG A 152 -9.79 28.88 -1.43
C ARG A 152 -10.88 27.90 -1.85
N SER A 153 -11.86 28.36 -2.60
CA SER A 153 -12.90 27.56 -3.26
C SER A 153 -13.07 28.08 -4.67
#